data_AF-D5PJP7-F1
#
_entry.id   AF-D5PJP7-F1
#
_cell.length_a   1.000
_cell.length_b   1.000
_cell.length_c   1.000
_cell.angle_alpha   90.00
_cell.angle_beta   90.00
_cell.angle_gamma   90.00
#
_symmetry.space_group_name_H-M   'P 1'
#
loop_
_entity.id
_entity.type
_entity.pdbx_description
1 polymer ?
#
loop_
_entity_poly.entity_id
_entity_poly.type
_entity_poly.pdbx_seq_one_letter_code
_entity_poly.pdbx_strand_id
1 'polypeptide(L)'
;MYQFLDWCEANGHTPALDRDLVRAFVAHLLAKGVPPSTARSRQLGVQRFSAWCEEEAEIDSDPLVKLRAPSWTARSPSPSPTTSCASSSRRAPDATFSTAATKQSSG
;
A
#
# COMPACT_ATOMS: atom_id res chain seq x y z
N MET A 1 5.02 10.33 -1.10
CA MET A 1 4.27 11.59 -1.27
C MET A 1 5.09 12.64 -2.03
N TYR A 2 6.38 12.80 -1.72
CA TYR A 2 7.29 13.74 -2.40
C TYR A 2 7.23 13.73 -3.94
N GLN A 3 7.06 12.57 -4.58
CA GLN A 3 6.95 12.50 -6.06
C GLN A 3 5.81 13.33 -6.68
N PHE A 4 4.72 13.60 -5.97
CA PHE A 4 3.68 14.50 -6.49
C PHE A 4 4.16 15.95 -6.47
N LEU A 5 4.83 16.37 -5.39
CA LEU A 5 5.40 17.71 -5.25
C LEU A 5 6.54 17.93 -6.25
N ASP A 6 7.45 16.95 -6.38
CA ASP A 6 8.54 16.97 -7.36
C ASP A 6 7.97 17.08 -8.79
N TRP A 7 6.87 16.37 -9.07
CA TRP A 7 6.21 16.45 -10.36
C TRP A 7 5.56 17.83 -10.58
N CYS A 8 4.90 18.39 -9.57
CA CYS A 8 4.34 19.74 -9.67
C CYS A 8 5.42 20.76 -9.98
N GLU A 9 6.53 20.74 -9.23
CA GLU A 9 7.67 21.65 -9.45
C GLU A 9 8.27 21.47 -10.85
N ALA A 10 8.55 20.23 -11.26
CA ALA A 10 9.14 19.93 -12.56
C ALA A 10 8.24 20.30 -13.75
N ASN A 11 6.93 20.40 -13.56
CA ASN A 11 5.95 20.75 -14.60
C ASN A 11 5.41 22.19 -14.46
N GLY A 12 5.97 22.99 -13.53
CA GLY A 12 5.57 24.39 -13.32
C GLY A 12 4.19 24.56 -12.68
N HIS A 13 3.69 23.54 -11.99
CA HIS A 13 2.44 23.61 -11.22
C HIS A 13 2.71 24.07 -9.79
N THR A 14 1.86 24.96 -9.27
CA THR A 14 1.81 25.20 -7.83
C THR A 14 1.20 23.96 -7.16
N PRO A 15 1.88 23.32 -6.19
CA PRO A 15 1.34 22.14 -5.53
C PRO A 15 0.03 22.47 -4.80
N ALA A 16 -1.04 21.77 -5.15
CA ALA A 16 -2.34 21.92 -4.51
C ALA A 16 -3.07 20.57 -4.46
N LEU A 17 -3.93 20.39 -3.45
CA LEU A 17 -4.84 19.24 -3.36
C LEU A 17 -6.01 19.44 -4.34
N ASP A 18 -5.71 19.31 -5.64
CA ASP A 18 -6.67 19.50 -6.72
C ASP A 18 -6.88 18.21 -7.52
N ARG A 19 -8.11 18.00 -7.97
CA ARG A 19 -8.51 16.77 -8.67
C ARG A 19 -7.84 16.64 -10.03
N ASP A 20 -7.69 17.75 -10.75
CA ASP A 20 -7.13 17.75 -12.10
C ASP A 20 -5.61 17.65 -12.05
N LEU A 21 -4.95 18.26 -11.05
CA LEU A 21 -3.53 18.01 -10.79
C LEU A 21 -3.24 16.54 -10.46
N VAL A 22 -4.03 15.91 -9.58
CA VAL A 22 -3.81 14.50 -9.24
C VAL A 22 -4.09 13.59 -10.45
N ARG A 23 -5.08 13.91 -11.30
CA ARG A 23 -5.32 13.18 -12.55
C ARG A 23 -4.16 13.32 -13.53
N ALA A 24 -3.66 14.53 -13.73
CA ALA A 24 -2.53 14.81 -14.61
C ALA A 24 -1.26 14.11 -14.13
N PHE A 25 -1.01 14.11 -12.81
CA PHE A 25 0.08 13.35 -12.21
C PHE A 25 -0.03 11.84 -12.50
N VAL A 26 -1.21 11.24 -12.28
CA VAL A 26 -1.43 9.81 -12.56
C VAL A 26 -1.27 9.51 -14.06
N ALA A 27 -1.79 10.37 -14.93
CA ALA A 27 -1.62 10.24 -16.38
C ALA A 27 -0.14 10.30 -16.78
N HIS A 28 0.64 11.22 -16.20
CA HIS A 28 2.07 11.33 -16.42
C HIS A 28 2.83 10.06 -15.97
N LEU A 29 2.47 9.49 -14.82
CA LEU A 29 3.06 8.22 -14.35
C LEU A 29 2.81 7.08 -15.35
N LEU A 30 1.58 6.95 -15.82
CA LEU A 30 1.21 5.92 -16.79
C LEU A 30 1.91 6.14 -18.14
N ALA A 31 2.00 7.39 -18.60
CA ALA A 31 2.73 7.75 -19.82
C ALA A 31 4.23 7.42 -19.73
N LYS A 32 4.83 7.49 -18.53
CA LYS A 32 6.21 7.05 -18.25
C LYS A 32 6.37 5.53 -18.13
N GLY A 33 5.31 4.75 -18.32
CA GLY A 33 5.33 3.30 -18.20
C GLY A 33 5.34 2.78 -16.76
N VAL A 34 5.00 3.61 -15.77
CA VAL A 34 4.84 3.14 -14.38
C VAL A 34 3.67 2.16 -14.33
N PRO A 35 3.81 0.99 -13.67
CA PRO A 35 2.73 0.02 -13.56
C PRO A 35 1.45 0.64 -13.00
N PRO A 36 0.26 0.24 -13.49
CA PRO A 36 -1.01 0.83 -13.08
C PRO A 36 -1.30 0.59 -11.59
N SER A 37 -0.87 -0.53 -11.03
CA SER A 37 -0.94 -0.79 -9.58
C SER A 37 -0.14 0.24 -8.79
N THR A 38 1.07 0.55 -9.22
CA THR A 38 1.94 1.55 -8.61
C THR A 38 1.37 2.96 -8.76
N ALA A 39 0.86 3.33 -9.94
CA ALA A 39 0.21 4.62 -10.17
C ALA A 39 -1.03 4.78 -9.25
N ARG A 40 -1.82 3.72 -9.08
CA ARG A 40 -2.95 3.68 -8.15
C ARG A 40 -2.52 3.84 -6.69
N SER A 41 -1.49 3.11 -6.25
CA SER A 41 -0.95 3.27 -4.88
C SER A 41 -0.48 4.70 -4.61
N ARG A 42 0.14 5.35 -5.61
CA ARG A 42 0.55 6.76 -5.51
C ARG A 42 -0.64 7.70 -5.40
N GLN A 43 -1.69 7.48 -6.21
CA GLN A 43 -2.94 8.25 -6.13
C GLN A 43 -3.60 8.10 -4.75
N LEU A 44 -3.68 6.89 -4.20
CA LEU A 44 -4.24 6.63 -2.87
C LEU A 44 -3.46 7.35 -1.76
N GLY A 45 -2.14 7.44 -1.89
CA GLY A 45 -1.32 8.21 -0.95
C GLY A 45 -1.71 9.69 -0.89
N VAL A 46 -2.02 10.31 -2.03
CA VAL A 46 -2.48 11.72 -2.08
C VAL A 46 -3.89 11.86 -1.50
N GLN A 47 -4.80 10.93 -1.81
CA GLN A 47 -6.15 10.92 -1.22
C GLN A 47 -6.11 10.78 0.31
N ARG A 48 -5.29 9.87 0.85
CA ARG A 48 -5.22 9.68 2.31
C ARG A 48 -4.62 10.90 3.01
N PHE A 49 -3.65 11.58 2.38
CA PHE A 49 -3.12 12.82 2.90
C PHE A 49 -4.16 13.95 2.91
N SER A 50 -4.95 14.08 1.83
CA SER A 50 -6.04 15.06 1.74
C SER A 50 -7.10 14.84 2.81
N ALA A 51 -7.51 13.59 3.04
CA ALA A 51 -8.42 13.23 4.12
C ALA A 51 -7.84 13.56 5.50
N TRP A 52 -6.54 13.34 5.72
CA TRP A 52 -5.89 13.74 6.97
C TRP A 52 -5.88 15.26 7.16
N CYS A 53 -5.67 16.05 6.11
CA CYS A 53 -5.76 17.52 6.19
C CYS A 53 -7.17 17.99 6.59
N GLU A 54 -8.23 17.32 6.11
CA GLU A 54 -9.61 17.60 6.54
C GLU A 54 -9.82 17.18 8.02
N GLU A 55 -9.32 16.00 8.41
CA GLU A 55 -9.39 15.50 9.80
C GLU A 55 -8.71 16.46 10.80
N GLU A 56 -7.59 17.08 10.44
CA GLU A 56 -6.84 18.04 11.27
C GLU A 56 -7.30 19.50 11.10
N ALA A 57 -8.37 19.75 10.33
CA ALA A 57 -8.88 21.08 10.02
C ALA A 57 -7.86 22.04 9.34
N GLU A 58 -6.90 21.49 8.61
CA GLU A 58 -5.98 22.25 7.75
C GLU A 58 -6.68 22.69 6.45
N ILE A 59 -7.71 21.96 6.02
CA ILE A 59 -8.61 22.31 4.93
C ILE A 59 -10.07 22.15 5.36
N ASP A 60 -10.96 22.98 4.81
CA ASP A 60 -12.39 22.97 5.17
C ASP A 60 -13.12 21.69 4.73
N SER A 61 -12.69 21.09 3.61
CA SER A 61 -13.25 19.83 3.11
C SER A 61 -12.29 19.14 2.15
N ASP A 62 -12.27 17.80 2.15
CA ASP A 62 -11.42 17.00 1.25
C ASP A 62 -11.91 17.06 -0.23
N PRO A 63 -11.18 17.73 -1.13
CA PRO A 63 -11.56 17.84 -2.54
C PRO A 63 -11.41 16.51 -3.31
N LEU A 64 -10.72 15.52 -2.73
CA LEU A 64 -10.36 14.25 -3.37
C LEU A 64 -11.25 13.05 -2.99
N VAL A 65 -12.22 13.20 -2.07
CA VAL A 65 -13.15 12.14 -1.61
C VAL A 65 -13.79 11.34 -2.75
N LYS A 66 -14.07 11.95 -3.90
CA LYS A 66 -14.71 11.29 -5.07
C LYS A 66 -13.78 11.13 -6.27
N LEU A 67 -12.46 11.18 -6.07
CA LEU A 67 -11.52 11.04 -7.16
C LEU A 67 -11.39 9.57 -7.58
N ARG A 68 -12.09 9.20 -8.66
CA ARG A 68 -11.98 7.87 -9.26
C ARG A 68 -10.64 7.71 -9.96
N ALA A 69 -10.00 6.56 -9.77
CA ALA A 69 -8.83 6.18 -10.55
C ALA A 69 -9.20 6.04 -12.04
N PRO A 70 -8.33 6.43 -12.98
CA PRO A 70 -8.53 6.13 -14.38
C PRO A 70 -8.64 4.61 -14.54
N SER A 71 -9.72 4.14 -15.17
CA SER A 71 -9.99 2.72 -15.34
C SER A 71 -9.06 2.12 -16.39
N TRP A 72 -7.95 1.53 -15.98
CA TRP A 72 -7.15 0.66 -16.84
C TRP A 72 -7.48 -0.79 -16.53
N THR A 73 -8.37 -1.38 -17.33
CA THR A 73 -8.67 -2.81 -17.29
C THR A 73 -7.51 -3.56 -17.95
N ALA A 74 -6.35 -3.57 -17.32
CA ALA A 74 -5.31 -4.53 -17.65
C ALA A 74 -5.76 -5.87 -17.06
N ARG A 75 -6.24 -6.77 -17.92
CA ARG A 75 -6.43 -8.19 -17.58
C ARG A 75 -5.05 -8.72 -17.16
N SER A 76 -4.78 -8.73 -15.86
CA SER A 76 -3.67 -9.50 -15.32
C SER A 76 -3.89 -10.93 -15.81
N PRO A 77 -3.00 -11.55 -16.60
CA PRO A 77 -3.05 -12.98 -16.75
C PRO A 77 -2.99 -13.56 -15.34
N SER A 78 -3.98 -14.36 -14.96
CA SER A 78 -3.92 -15.03 -13.67
C SER A 78 -2.64 -15.86 -13.68
N PRO A 79 -1.86 -15.91 -12.58
CA PRO A 79 -0.94 -17.03 -12.42
C PRO A 79 -1.83 -18.27 -12.43
N SER A 80 -1.55 -19.21 -13.33
CA SER A 80 -2.10 -20.55 -13.25
C SER A 80 -1.76 -21.11 -11.86
N PRO A 81 -2.65 -21.88 -11.21
CA PRO A 81 -2.34 -22.45 -9.91
C PRO A 81 -1.24 -23.48 -10.10
N THR A 82 0.01 -23.07 -9.92
CA THR A 82 1.11 -24.00 -9.75
C THR A 82 1.73 -23.77 -8.40
N THR A 83 1.60 -24.82 -7.60
CA THR A 83 2.33 -25.09 -6.37
C THR A 83 1.75 -24.45 -5.10
N SER A 84 0.80 -25.21 -4.53
CA SER A 84 0.88 -25.71 -3.16
C SER A 84 1.63 -24.80 -2.19
N CYS A 85 0.92 -23.85 -1.60
CA CYS A 85 1.31 -23.30 -0.31
C CYS A 85 1.01 -24.38 0.73
N ALA A 86 1.94 -25.32 0.94
CA ALA A 86 1.87 -26.28 2.01
C ALA A 86 2.01 -25.54 3.35
N SER A 87 0.88 -25.18 3.93
CA SER A 87 0.75 -24.71 5.30
C SER A 87 1.30 -25.79 6.23
N SER A 88 2.58 -25.68 6.61
CA SER A 88 3.13 -26.42 7.74
C SER A 88 2.61 -25.79 9.01
N SER A 89 1.35 -26.10 9.34
CA SER A 89 0.77 -25.85 10.65
C SER A 89 1.42 -26.83 11.63
N ARG A 90 2.56 -26.44 12.21
CA ARG A 90 3.00 -27.05 13.48
C ARG A 90 2.14 -26.46 14.59
N ARG A 91 1.02 -27.13 14.81
CA ARG A 91 0.19 -27.03 16.01
C ARG A 91 1.07 -27.42 17.21
N ALA A 92 1.39 -26.46 18.08
CA ALA A 92 1.81 -26.77 19.44
C ALA A 92 0.57 -27.27 20.21
N PRO A 93 0.70 -28.36 20.98
CA PRO A 93 0.02 -28.35 22.27
C PRO A 93 0.95 -28.71 23.43
N ASP A 94 0.67 -27.99 24.51
CA ASP A 94 0.85 -28.31 25.92
C ASP A 94 2.25 -28.49 26.49
N ALA A 95 2.65 -27.46 27.22
CA ALA A 95 3.52 -27.57 28.38
C ALA A 95 2.94 -28.59 29.38
N THR A 96 3.51 -29.79 29.42
CA THR A 96 3.48 -30.61 30.63
C THR A 96 4.88 -30.66 31.20
N PHE A 97 5.11 -29.83 32.22
CA PHE A 97 6.27 -29.94 33.08
C PHE A 97 6.12 -31.24 33.88
N SER A 98 7.00 -32.22 33.64
CA SER A 98 7.05 -33.43 34.45
C SER A 98 8.48 -33.77 34.82
N THR A 99 8.76 -33.60 36.11
CA THR A 99 10.00 -33.85 36.83
C THR A 99 10.46 -35.29 36.68
N ALA A 100 11.71 -35.51 36.27
CA ALA A 100 12.40 -36.79 36.45
C ALA A 100 13.76 -36.54 37.10
N ALA A 101 13.89 -36.97 38.35
CA ALA A 101 15.11 -36.98 39.12
C ALA A 101 16.09 -38.03 38.54
N THR A 102 17.27 -37.58 38.12
CA THR A 102 18.40 -38.45 37.80
C THR A 102 19.07 -38.90 39.09
N LYS A 103 18.92 -40.19 39.43
CA LYS A 103 19.90 -40.91 40.26
C LYS A 103 21.11 -41.19 39.37
N GLN A 104 22.26 -40.59 39.68
CA GLN A 104 23.55 -41.10 39.27
C GLN A 104 24.41 -41.34 40.51
N SER A 105 24.70 -42.61 40.71
CA SER A 105 25.69 -43.17 41.62
C SER A 105 27.09 -42.86 41.10
N SER A 106 27.99 -42.43 41.97
CA SER A 106 29.45 -42.63 41.84
C SER A 106 30.06 -42.48 43.23
N GLY A 107 30.70 -43.56 43.69
CA GLY A 107 31.33 -43.70 45.00
C GLY A 107 31.39 -45.16 45.41
#